data_AF-A0A838CY23-F1
#
_entry.id   AF-A0A838CY23-F1
#
_cell.length_a   1.000
_cell.length_b   1.000
_cell.length_c   1.000
_cell.angle_alpha   90.00
_cell.angle_beta   90.00
_cell.angle_gamma   90.00
#
_symmetry.space_group_name_H-M   'P 1'
#
loop_
_entity.id
_entity.type
_entity.pdbx_description
1 polymer ?
#
loop_
_entity_poly.entity_id
_entity_poly.type
_entity_poly.pdbx_seq_one_letter_code
_entity_poly.pdbx_strand_id
1 'polypeptide(L)'
;MTTESQLVTPFSIHHHKWLLSWRRIPANPKHDKPYALTSKKEYKVLEAIASVGVIGHYQLKTLFKMDESKIQKMLRKRLIAHHEIFKNDEAIDIYTLDKRGANDVMPEYKSNYWLSMDVKRVLQALSFFQFSYLLMEEPLVLVPSPAPFMGGVKINGKYFYVYIAKGSIEDLTMFLKWKPYFQHRIFIVAEQINQLKSLEVFLEASELKVRVLLEKDLPYLKSGQTLHDLEFYHYDKKQAQEMKWQYS
;
A
#
# COMPACT_ATOMS: atom_id res chain seq x y z
N MET A 1 27.82 13.21 20.62
CA MET A 1 27.13 12.45 19.56
C MET A 1 25.96 11.75 20.21
N THR A 2 24.81 12.40 20.21
CA THR A 2 23.55 11.80 20.66
C THR A 2 23.16 10.74 19.64
N THR A 3 23.20 9.47 20.04
CA THR A 3 22.54 8.39 19.30
C THR A 3 21.07 8.74 19.18
N GLU A 4 20.64 9.24 18.00
CA GLU A 4 19.24 9.20 17.63
C GLU A 4 18.77 7.78 17.91
N SER A 5 17.82 7.61 18.84
CA SER A 5 17.15 6.33 19.00
C SER A 5 16.61 5.98 17.62
N GLN A 6 17.16 4.97 16.96
CA GLN A 6 16.69 4.54 15.64
C GLN A 6 15.21 4.20 15.79
N LEU A 7 14.36 5.12 15.36
CA LEU A 7 12.91 4.96 15.37
C LEU A 7 12.60 3.84 14.38
N VAL A 8 12.37 2.64 14.92
CA VAL A 8 12.05 1.46 14.14
C VAL A 8 10.65 1.60 13.56
N THR A 9 10.54 1.59 12.24
CA THR A 9 9.24 1.63 11.56
C THR A 9 8.51 0.29 11.79
N PRO A 10 7.18 0.29 11.99
CA PRO A 10 6.40 -0.87 12.41
C PRO A 10 6.38 -2.00 11.37
N PHE A 11 6.65 -1.67 10.11
CA PHE A 11 6.62 -2.54 8.95
C PHE A 11 8.04 -2.78 8.47
N SER A 12 9.07 -2.40 9.24
CA SER A 12 10.46 -2.60 8.83
C SER A 12 10.75 -4.09 8.68
N ILE A 13 11.36 -4.45 7.56
CA ILE A 13 11.77 -5.83 7.28
C ILE A 13 13.06 -6.22 7.99
N HIS A 14 13.86 -5.24 8.42
CA HIS A 14 15.18 -5.47 9.01
C HIS A 14 15.17 -5.55 10.53
N HIS A 15 14.17 -4.92 11.18
CA HIS A 15 14.10 -4.81 12.64
C HIS A 15 13.04 -5.72 13.28
N HIS A 16 12.23 -6.38 12.47
CA HIS A 16 11.15 -7.24 12.92
C HIS A 16 11.24 -8.60 12.25
N LYS A 17 10.94 -9.65 13.02
CA LYS A 17 10.78 -11.00 12.49
C LYS A 17 9.37 -11.14 11.96
N TRP A 18 9.26 -11.38 10.66
CA TRP A 18 7.99 -11.55 9.98
C TRP A 18 7.80 -13.00 9.53
N LEU A 19 6.59 -13.53 9.74
CA LEU A 19 6.19 -14.84 9.24
C LEU A 19 4.78 -14.75 8.64
N LEU A 20 4.62 -15.24 7.40
CA LEU A 20 3.31 -15.31 6.76
C LEU A 20 2.68 -16.69 6.98
N SER A 21 1.42 -16.68 7.41
CA SER A 21 0.58 -17.88 7.54
C SER A 21 -0.59 -17.78 6.57
N TRP A 22 -0.38 -18.29 5.36
CA TRP A 22 -1.41 -18.31 4.33
C TRP A 22 -2.37 -19.49 4.53
N ARG A 23 -3.66 -19.18 4.62
CA ARG A 23 -4.72 -20.19 4.55
C ARG A 23 -5.01 -20.55 3.08
N ARG A 24 -4.90 -21.84 2.74
CA ARG A 24 -5.32 -22.35 1.44
C ARG A 24 -6.83 -22.60 1.44
N ILE A 25 -7.52 -22.09 0.43
CA ILE A 25 -8.94 -22.30 0.21
C ILE A 25 -9.11 -23.37 -0.89
N PRO A 26 -9.77 -24.50 -0.59
CA PRO A 26 -10.02 -25.52 -1.60
C PRO A 26 -11.00 -24.99 -2.66
N ALA A 27 -10.73 -25.31 -3.92
CA ALA A 27 -11.65 -25.04 -5.01
C ALA A 27 -12.83 -26.01 -4.90
N ASN A 28 -13.99 -25.52 -4.42
CA ASN A 28 -15.21 -26.33 -4.40
C ASN A 28 -16.25 -25.75 -5.39
N PRO A 29 -16.37 -26.35 -6.59
CA PRO A 29 -17.26 -25.83 -7.63
C PRO A 29 -18.74 -25.85 -7.23
N LYS A 30 -19.16 -26.68 -6.26
CA LYS A 30 -20.57 -26.77 -5.82
C LYS A 30 -21.07 -25.51 -5.12
N HIS A 31 -20.18 -24.62 -4.68
CA HIS A 31 -20.54 -23.40 -3.96
C HIS A 31 -20.18 -22.11 -4.70
N ASP A 32 -19.87 -22.20 -6.00
CA ASP A 32 -19.46 -21.06 -6.84
C ASP A 32 -20.65 -20.36 -7.52
N LYS A 33 -21.75 -20.17 -6.78
CA LYS A 33 -22.84 -19.32 -7.28
C LYS A 33 -22.40 -17.84 -7.27
N PRO A 34 -22.69 -17.07 -8.32
CA PRO A 34 -22.45 -15.63 -8.33
C PRO A 34 -23.14 -14.97 -7.12
N TYR A 35 -22.45 -14.05 -6.46
CA TYR A 35 -22.99 -13.29 -5.35
C TYR A 35 -23.07 -11.82 -5.78
N ALA A 36 -24.28 -11.29 -5.92
CA ALA A 36 -24.47 -9.88 -6.27
C ALA A 36 -24.16 -8.98 -5.07
N LEU A 37 -23.21 -8.07 -5.24
CA LEU A 37 -22.84 -7.10 -4.21
C LEU A 37 -23.90 -5.99 -4.13
N THR A 38 -24.58 -5.89 -2.99
CA THR A 38 -25.61 -4.87 -2.75
C THR A 38 -25.11 -3.70 -1.92
N SER A 39 -24.02 -3.88 -1.16
CA SER A 39 -23.45 -2.85 -0.30
C SER A 39 -22.34 -2.11 -1.02
N LYS A 40 -22.54 -0.82 -1.31
CA LYS A 40 -21.50 0.08 -1.86
C LYS A 40 -20.21 0.07 -1.04
N LYS A 41 -20.32 -0.15 0.26
CA LYS A 41 -19.19 -0.16 1.20
C LYS A 41 -18.40 -1.47 1.13
N GLU A 42 -19.09 -2.61 1.05
CA GLU A 42 -18.45 -3.91 0.79
C GLU A 42 -17.74 -3.86 -0.57
N TYR A 43 -18.41 -3.32 -1.59
CA TYR A 43 -17.85 -3.18 -2.93
C TYR A 43 -16.53 -2.37 -2.93
N LYS A 44 -16.49 -1.20 -2.27
CA LYS A 44 -15.25 -0.41 -2.12
C LYS A 44 -14.11 -1.15 -1.43
N VAL A 45 -14.42 -1.95 -0.41
CA VAL A 45 -13.41 -2.81 0.25
C VAL A 45 -12.86 -3.82 -0.76
N LEU A 46 -13.75 -4.49 -1.51
CA LEU A 46 -13.34 -5.51 -2.47
C LEU A 46 -12.52 -4.93 -3.62
N GLU A 47 -12.87 -3.75 -4.15
CA GLU A 47 -12.06 -3.02 -5.14
C GLU A 47 -10.67 -2.66 -4.61
N ALA A 48 -10.59 -2.23 -3.34
CA ALA A 48 -9.32 -1.91 -2.72
C ALA A 48 -8.42 -3.15 -2.58
N ILE A 49 -8.99 -4.29 -2.15
CA ILE A 49 -8.25 -5.55 -2.07
C ILE A 49 -7.89 -6.06 -3.47
N ALA A 50 -8.77 -5.92 -4.47
CA ALA A 50 -8.47 -6.28 -5.86
C ALA A 50 -7.28 -5.49 -6.42
N SER A 51 -7.21 -4.21 -6.07
CA SER A 51 -6.16 -3.31 -6.56
C SER A 51 -4.81 -3.55 -5.88
N VAL A 52 -4.81 -3.78 -4.57
CA VAL A 52 -3.58 -3.84 -3.74
C VAL A 52 -3.13 -5.27 -3.46
N GLY A 53 -4.08 -6.19 -3.30
CA GLY A 53 -3.89 -7.63 -3.12
C GLY A 53 -4.29 -8.14 -1.73
N VAL A 54 -3.94 -7.40 -0.68
CA VAL A 54 -4.15 -7.79 0.73
C VAL A 54 -4.40 -6.57 1.62
N ILE A 55 -5.27 -6.68 2.61
CA ILE A 55 -5.59 -5.62 3.58
C ILE A 55 -5.58 -6.15 5.01
N GLY A 56 -5.16 -5.35 5.98
CA GLY A 56 -5.19 -5.67 7.40
C GLY A 56 -6.55 -5.44 8.06
N HIS A 57 -6.81 -6.15 9.15
CA HIS A 57 -8.02 -6.00 9.95
C HIS A 57 -8.26 -4.57 10.44
N TYR A 58 -7.21 -3.95 10.99
CA TYR A 58 -7.29 -2.56 11.46
C TYR A 58 -7.72 -1.60 10.33
N GLN A 59 -7.18 -1.79 9.13
CA GLN A 59 -7.47 -0.95 7.96
C GLN A 59 -8.91 -1.11 7.49
N LEU A 60 -9.49 -2.31 7.55
CA LEU A 60 -10.93 -2.50 7.33
C LEU A 60 -11.77 -1.69 8.31
N LYS A 61 -11.40 -1.69 9.59
CA LYS A 61 -12.11 -0.97 10.66
C LYS A 61 -11.99 0.54 10.52
N THR A 62 -10.81 1.06 10.18
CA THR A 62 -10.55 2.50 10.19
C THR A 62 -10.80 3.16 8.84
N LEU A 63 -10.20 2.67 7.76
CA LEU A 63 -10.38 3.24 6.41
C LEU A 63 -11.81 3.04 5.93
N PHE A 64 -12.29 1.81 6.08
CA PHE A 64 -13.58 1.42 5.53
C PHE A 64 -14.67 1.41 6.59
N LYS A 65 -14.43 1.81 7.84
CA LYS A 65 -15.46 1.84 8.91
C LYS A 65 -16.22 0.51 9.04
N MET A 66 -15.57 -0.62 8.78
CA MET A 66 -16.19 -1.95 8.84
C MET A 66 -16.17 -2.45 10.29
N ASP A 67 -17.32 -2.65 10.90
CA ASP A 67 -17.39 -3.28 12.22
C ASP A 67 -17.16 -4.80 12.12
N GLU A 68 -16.95 -5.43 13.27
CA GLU A 68 -16.68 -6.87 13.34
C GLU A 68 -17.79 -7.70 12.70
N SER A 69 -19.05 -7.33 12.94
CA SER A 69 -20.21 -8.03 12.38
C SER A 69 -20.19 -8.04 10.85
N LYS A 70 -19.82 -6.90 10.22
CA LYS A 70 -19.67 -6.78 8.77
C LYS A 70 -18.48 -7.60 8.25
N ILE A 71 -17.33 -7.57 8.92
CA ILE A 71 -16.16 -8.38 8.53
C ILE A 71 -16.51 -9.87 8.58
N GLN A 72 -17.11 -10.34 9.69
CA GLN A 72 -17.57 -11.72 9.84
C GLN A 72 -18.64 -12.10 8.82
N LYS A 73 -19.52 -11.16 8.43
CA LYS A 73 -20.48 -11.37 7.35
C LYS A 73 -19.78 -11.57 6.00
N MET A 74 -18.74 -10.78 5.69
CA MET A 74 -17.98 -10.93 4.45
C MET A 74 -17.22 -12.25 4.39
N LEU A 75 -16.62 -12.69 5.50
CA LEU A 75 -15.98 -14.01 5.64
C LEU A 75 -16.98 -15.15 5.41
N ARG A 76 -18.12 -15.14 6.11
CA ARG A 76 -19.18 -16.16 5.95
C ARG A 76 -19.73 -16.22 4.52
N LYS A 77 -19.83 -15.07 3.86
CA LYS A 77 -20.27 -14.97 2.46
C LYS A 77 -19.19 -15.38 1.45
N ARG A 78 -17.95 -15.60 1.89
CA ARG A 78 -16.79 -15.88 1.05
C ARG A 78 -16.46 -14.74 0.08
N LEU A 79 -16.59 -13.50 0.56
CA LEU A 79 -16.15 -12.32 -0.18
C LEU A 79 -14.66 -12.05 0.05
N ILE A 80 -14.20 -12.29 1.27
CA ILE A 80 -12.80 -12.19 1.67
C ILE A 80 -12.34 -13.49 2.32
N ALA A 81 -11.04 -13.74 2.27
CA ALA A 81 -10.36 -14.84 2.93
C ALA A 81 -9.50 -14.30 4.08
N HIS A 82 -9.49 -14.99 5.22
CA HIS A 82 -8.68 -14.63 6.38
C HIS A 82 -7.35 -15.38 6.38
N HIS A 83 -6.29 -14.64 6.72
CA HIS A 83 -4.91 -15.12 6.89
C HIS A 83 -4.24 -14.32 8.01
N GLU A 84 -3.02 -14.71 8.36
CA GLU A 84 -2.26 -14.07 9.43
C GLU A 84 -0.85 -13.72 8.94
N ILE A 85 -0.34 -12.58 9.40
CA ILE A 85 1.08 -12.26 9.39
C ILE A 85 1.53 -12.06 10.82
N PHE A 86 2.65 -12.66 11.20
CA PHE A 86 3.20 -12.55 12.54
C PHE A 86 4.31 -11.53 12.59
N LYS A 87 4.26 -10.62 13.55
CA LYS A 87 5.32 -9.66 13.89
C LYS A 87 5.89 -10.03 15.25
N ASN A 88 7.12 -10.54 15.31
CA ASN A 88 7.73 -10.96 16.59
C ASN A 88 6.78 -11.83 17.43
N ASP A 89 6.18 -12.83 16.77
CA ASP A 89 5.20 -13.78 17.34
C ASP A 89 3.81 -13.21 17.67
N GLU A 90 3.57 -11.91 17.47
CA GLU A 90 2.23 -11.30 17.54
C GLU A 90 1.49 -11.48 16.20
N ALA A 91 0.32 -12.12 16.24
CA ALA A 91 -0.51 -12.33 15.06
C ALA A 91 -1.24 -11.05 14.64
N ILE A 92 -1.16 -10.73 13.36
CA ILE A 92 -1.89 -9.64 12.71
C ILE A 92 -2.80 -10.23 11.64
N ASP A 93 -4.09 -10.02 11.80
CA ASP A 93 -5.11 -10.46 10.84
C ASP A 93 -5.02 -9.67 9.53
N ILE A 94 -4.93 -10.41 8.43
CA ILE A 94 -4.94 -9.88 7.07
C ILE A 94 -5.97 -10.63 6.21
N TYR A 95 -6.44 -9.96 5.16
CA TYR A 95 -7.51 -10.45 4.32
C TYR A 95 -7.19 -10.26 2.84
N THR A 96 -7.55 -11.26 2.03
CA THR A 96 -7.45 -11.24 0.57
C THR A 96 -8.84 -11.47 -0.04
N LEU A 97 -8.97 -11.41 -1.37
CA LEU A 97 -10.23 -11.74 -2.04
C LEU A 97 -10.44 -13.25 -2.11
N ASP A 98 -11.60 -13.71 -1.64
CA ASP A 98 -12.11 -15.04 -1.99
C ASP A 98 -12.89 -14.94 -3.31
N LYS A 99 -13.09 -16.07 -3.98
CA LYS A 99 -13.63 -16.18 -5.34
C LYS A 99 -14.92 -15.38 -5.54
N ARG A 100 -15.85 -15.40 -4.58
CA ARG A 100 -17.12 -14.68 -4.73
C ARG A 100 -16.96 -13.17 -4.62
N GLY A 101 -16.01 -12.70 -3.81
CA GLY A 101 -15.72 -11.27 -3.72
C GLY A 101 -15.00 -10.75 -4.94
N ALA A 102 -14.28 -11.60 -5.67
CA ALA A 102 -13.57 -11.24 -6.89
C ALA A 102 -14.47 -11.07 -8.12
N ASN A 103 -15.65 -11.72 -8.17
CA ASN A 103 -16.51 -11.79 -9.36
C ASN A 103 -16.78 -10.44 -10.06
N ASP A 104 -16.99 -9.38 -9.28
CA ASP A 104 -17.39 -8.07 -9.82
C ASP A 104 -16.23 -7.05 -9.85
N VAL A 105 -15.06 -7.39 -9.29
CA VAL A 105 -13.93 -6.44 -9.07
C VAL A 105 -12.61 -6.90 -9.67
N MET A 106 -12.50 -8.17 -10.08
CA MET A 106 -11.33 -8.71 -10.77
C MET A 106 -11.73 -9.18 -12.17
N PRO A 107 -10.97 -8.84 -13.22
CA PRO A 107 -11.24 -9.34 -14.57
C PRO A 107 -11.03 -10.86 -14.65
N GLU A 108 -10.06 -11.39 -13.88
CA GLU A 108 -9.78 -12.81 -13.79
C GLU A 108 -9.39 -13.17 -12.36
N TYR A 109 -10.07 -14.18 -11.79
CA TYR A 109 -9.75 -14.69 -10.46
C TYR A 109 -8.87 -15.95 -10.55
N LYS A 110 -7.65 -15.85 -10.01
CA LYS A 110 -6.77 -17.01 -9.79
C LYS A 110 -6.94 -17.52 -8.36
N SER A 111 -7.32 -18.80 -8.23
CA SER A 111 -7.49 -19.43 -6.91
C SER A 111 -6.19 -19.41 -6.11
N ASN A 112 -6.27 -18.96 -4.85
CA ASN A 112 -5.14 -18.87 -3.94
C ASN A 112 -3.98 -18.00 -4.47
N TYR A 113 -4.27 -16.92 -5.22
CA TYR A 113 -3.24 -16.03 -5.77
C TYR A 113 -2.30 -15.45 -4.70
N TRP A 114 -2.78 -15.28 -3.46
CA TRP A 114 -2.00 -14.75 -2.34
C TRP A 114 -0.81 -15.64 -1.96
N LEU A 115 -0.80 -16.93 -2.33
CA LEU A 115 0.32 -17.83 -2.06
C LEU A 115 1.61 -17.41 -2.78
N SER A 116 1.54 -16.61 -3.84
CA SER A 116 2.72 -16.06 -4.51
C SER A 116 3.19 -14.73 -3.90
N MET A 117 2.51 -14.20 -2.89
CA MET A 117 2.91 -12.97 -2.20
C MET A 117 3.91 -13.30 -1.09
N ASP A 118 5.04 -12.62 -1.11
CA ASP A 118 6.03 -12.67 -0.04
C ASP A 118 5.74 -11.65 1.07
N VAL A 119 6.51 -11.73 2.16
CA VAL A 119 6.41 -10.80 3.30
C VAL A 119 6.54 -9.36 2.84
N LYS A 120 7.51 -9.09 1.95
CA LYS A 120 7.79 -7.74 1.43
C LYS A 120 6.54 -7.16 0.77
N ARG A 121 5.90 -7.90 -0.13
CA ARG A 121 4.69 -7.46 -0.84
C ARG A 121 3.52 -7.20 0.11
N VAL A 122 3.34 -8.05 1.12
CA VAL A 122 2.29 -7.85 2.15
C VAL A 122 2.55 -6.58 2.95
N LEU A 123 3.78 -6.36 3.40
CA LEU A 123 4.13 -5.16 4.16
C LEU A 123 4.01 -3.88 3.32
N GLN A 124 4.38 -3.93 2.03
CA GLN A 124 4.15 -2.82 1.12
C GLN A 124 2.64 -2.49 1.02
N ALA A 125 1.78 -3.50 0.91
CA ALA A 125 0.33 -3.31 0.85
C ALA A 125 -0.21 -2.68 2.16
N LEU A 126 0.24 -3.15 3.32
CA LEU A 126 -0.16 -2.58 4.61
C LEU A 126 0.30 -1.12 4.76
N SER A 127 1.55 -0.80 4.39
CA SER A 127 2.06 0.58 4.36
C SER A 127 1.27 1.47 3.39
N PHE A 128 0.87 0.95 2.22
CA PHE A 128 0.05 1.69 1.26
C PHE A 128 -1.32 2.06 1.84
N PHE A 129 -1.98 1.13 2.55
CA PHE A 129 -3.23 1.44 3.23
C PHE A 129 -3.06 2.43 4.39
N GLN A 130 -1.94 2.36 5.12
CA GLN A 130 -1.62 3.34 6.14
C GLN A 130 -1.41 4.74 5.54
N PHE A 131 -0.70 4.83 4.42
CA PHE A 131 -0.58 6.07 3.66
C PHE A 131 -1.93 6.57 3.15
N SER A 132 -2.77 5.67 2.67
CA SER A 132 -4.11 6.02 2.19
C SER A 132 -5.01 6.62 3.28
N TYR A 133 -4.79 6.26 4.55
CA TYR A 133 -5.52 6.84 5.68
C TYR A 133 -5.34 8.37 5.78
N LEU A 134 -4.14 8.86 5.48
CA LEU A 134 -3.81 10.30 5.48
C LEU A 134 -4.57 11.10 4.43
N LEU A 135 -5.13 10.41 3.43
CA LEU A 135 -5.81 11.02 2.29
C LEU A 135 -7.34 11.03 2.46
N MET A 136 -7.86 10.60 3.61
CA MET A 136 -9.29 10.34 3.83
C MET A 136 -10.18 11.59 3.96
N GLU A 137 -9.63 12.80 3.99
CA GLU A 137 -10.44 14.03 4.06
C GLU A 137 -11.16 14.34 2.73
N GLU A 138 -10.68 13.79 1.63
CA GLU A 138 -11.26 13.93 0.30
C GLU A 138 -11.96 12.62 -0.10
N PRO A 139 -12.81 12.58 -1.16
CA PRO A 139 -13.28 11.31 -1.72
C PRO A 139 -12.09 10.54 -2.31
N LEU A 140 -11.38 9.81 -1.46
CA LEU A 140 -10.24 8.99 -1.83
C LEU A 140 -10.72 7.89 -2.77
N VAL A 141 -10.25 7.96 -4.00
CA VAL A 141 -10.43 6.90 -4.99
C VAL A 141 -9.09 6.19 -5.12
N LEU A 142 -9.00 4.99 -4.55
CA LEU A 142 -7.94 4.05 -4.85
C LEU A 142 -8.16 3.55 -6.26
N VAL A 143 -7.12 3.61 -7.08
CA VAL A 143 -7.17 3.24 -8.49
C VAL A 143 -6.05 2.25 -8.78
N PRO A 144 -6.27 1.29 -9.68
CA PRO A 144 -5.22 0.36 -10.07
C PRO A 144 -4.06 1.12 -10.72
N SER A 145 -2.86 0.58 -10.56
CA SER A 145 -1.63 1.13 -11.13
C SER A 145 -0.79 0.01 -11.77
N PRO A 146 0.05 0.33 -12.76
CA PRO A 146 0.99 -0.64 -13.29
C PRO A 146 2.10 -0.93 -12.26
N ALA A 147 2.69 -2.11 -12.35
CA ALA A 147 3.93 -2.40 -11.65
C ALA A 147 5.01 -1.36 -12.04
N PRO A 148 5.84 -0.89 -11.10
CA PRO A 148 6.03 -1.40 -9.74
C PRO A 148 5.21 -0.67 -8.65
N PHE A 149 4.27 0.19 -9.04
CA PHE A 149 3.45 0.93 -8.07
C PHE A 149 2.50 -0.01 -7.33
N MET A 150 2.23 0.29 -6.06
CA MET A 150 1.28 -0.49 -5.25
C MET A 150 -0.17 -0.16 -5.59
N GLY A 151 -0.42 1.12 -5.87
CA GLY A 151 -1.72 1.64 -6.26
C GLY A 151 -1.55 3.06 -6.79
N GLY A 152 -2.65 3.65 -7.23
CA GLY A 152 -2.77 5.08 -7.43
C GLY A 152 -3.82 5.68 -6.52
N VAL A 153 -3.72 6.99 -6.33
CA VAL A 153 -4.68 7.80 -5.58
C VAL A 153 -5.04 9.03 -6.39
N LYS A 154 -6.29 9.46 -6.31
CA LYS A 154 -6.76 10.70 -6.93
C LYS A 154 -7.04 11.74 -5.85
N ILE A 155 -6.32 12.87 -5.90
CA ILE A 155 -6.44 13.99 -4.95
C ILE A 155 -6.71 15.25 -5.76
N ASN A 156 -7.81 15.95 -5.48
CA ASN A 156 -8.21 17.18 -6.18
C ASN A 156 -8.16 17.05 -7.71
N GLY A 157 -8.71 15.95 -8.23
CA GLY A 157 -8.73 15.65 -9.67
C GLY A 157 -7.42 15.11 -10.25
N LYS A 158 -6.29 15.21 -9.51
CA LYS A 158 -4.96 14.81 -9.99
C LYS A 158 -4.64 13.39 -9.56
N TYR A 159 -4.10 12.62 -10.50
CA TYR A 159 -3.67 11.24 -10.28
C TYR A 159 -2.23 11.20 -9.76
N PHE A 160 -1.99 10.40 -8.74
CA PHE A 160 -0.67 10.12 -8.19
C PHE A 160 -0.47 8.61 -8.12
N TYR A 161 0.66 8.13 -8.62
CA TYR A 161 1.10 6.76 -8.36
C TYR A 161 1.76 6.68 -7.00
N VAL A 162 1.54 5.59 -6.27
CA VAL A 162 2.15 5.37 -4.95
C VAL A 162 3.09 4.18 -5.05
N TYR A 163 4.36 4.43 -4.76
CA TYR A 163 5.39 3.41 -4.64
C TYR A 163 5.77 3.24 -3.17
N ILE A 164 5.90 1.99 -2.72
CA ILE A 164 6.31 1.68 -1.34
C ILE A 164 7.70 1.04 -1.39
N ALA A 165 8.72 1.79 -1.00
CA ALA A 165 10.09 1.31 -0.96
C ALA A 165 10.30 0.41 0.26
N LYS A 166 10.58 -0.87 -0.02
CA LYS A 166 10.93 -1.90 0.98
C LYS A 166 12.22 -2.59 0.57
N GLY A 167 13.36 -2.04 0.95
CA GLY A 167 14.67 -2.49 0.49
C GLY A 167 15.06 -1.84 -0.85
N SER A 168 15.59 -2.64 -1.79
CA SER A 168 16.01 -2.13 -3.11
C SER A 168 14.84 -1.55 -3.91
N ILE A 169 15.11 -0.43 -4.59
CA ILE A 169 14.19 0.29 -5.51
C ILE A 169 14.54 0.08 -6.99
N GLU A 170 15.30 -0.98 -7.29
CA GLU A 170 15.73 -1.32 -8.65
C GLU A 170 14.56 -1.43 -9.62
N ASP A 171 13.43 -1.99 -9.19
CA ASP A 171 12.22 -2.12 -10.00
C ASP A 171 11.67 -0.75 -10.46
N LEU A 172 11.65 0.25 -9.59
CA LEU A 172 11.26 1.62 -9.92
C LEU A 172 12.27 2.28 -10.85
N THR A 173 13.56 2.17 -10.57
CA THR A 173 14.59 2.76 -11.44
C THR A 173 14.59 2.12 -12.84
N MET A 174 14.39 0.80 -12.92
CA MET A 174 14.24 0.08 -14.18
C MET A 174 12.99 0.54 -14.92
N PHE A 175 11.85 0.66 -14.24
CA PHE A 175 10.62 1.19 -14.83
C PHE A 175 10.84 2.58 -15.45
N LEU A 176 11.47 3.51 -14.72
CA LEU A 176 11.73 4.86 -15.21
C LEU A 176 12.70 4.89 -16.39
N LYS A 177 13.73 4.02 -16.38
CA LYS A 177 14.65 3.84 -17.51
C LYS A 177 13.93 3.43 -18.79
N TRP A 178 12.97 2.51 -18.70
CA TRP A 178 12.20 2.04 -19.86
C TRP A 178 11.01 2.94 -20.22
N LYS A 179 10.64 3.89 -19.35
CA LYS A 179 9.57 4.86 -19.55
C LYS A 179 10.11 6.30 -19.42
N PRO A 180 11.00 6.73 -20.33
CA PRO A 180 11.67 8.04 -20.23
C PRO A 180 10.71 9.24 -20.30
N TYR A 181 9.50 9.05 -20.85
CA TYR A 181 8.44 10.08 -20.93
C TYR A 181 7.38 9.95 -19.83
N PHE A 182 7.69 9.27 -18.72
CA PHE A 182 6.76 9.15 -17.60
C PHE A 182 6.63 10.49 -16.85
N GLN A 183 5.53 11.19 -17.08
CA GLN A 183 5.27 12.54 -16.53
C GLN A 183 4.29 12.55 -15.35
N HIS A 184 3.90 11.37 -14.84
CA HIS A 184 2.96 11.29 -13.74
C HIS A 184 3.62 11.60 -12.39
N ARG A 185 2.81 12.09 -11.45
CA ARG A 185 3.25 12.39 -10.10
C ARG A 185 3.38 11.10 -9.28
N ILE A 186 4.44 11.00 -8.49
CA ILE A 186 4.70 9.82 -7.65
C ILE A 186 4.75 10.26 -6.19
N PHE A 187 4.04 9.54 -5.33
CA PHE A 187 4.34 9.45 -3.91
C PHE A 187 5.22 8.24 -3.66
N ILE A 188 6.29 8.42 -2.90
CA ILE A 188 7.13 7.34 -2.42
C ILE A 188 7.02 7.30 -0.90
N VAL A 189 6.66 6.14 -0.37
CA VAL A 189 6.77 5.86 1.06
C VAL A 189 8.02 5.02 1.26
N ALA A 190 8.99 5.49 2.03
CA ALA A 190 10.27 4.81 2.23
C ALA A 190 10.57 4.58 3.71
N GLU A 191 11.31 3.52 4.04
CA GLU A 191 11.81 3.35 5.41
C GLU A 191 12.89 4.38 5.74
N GLN A 192 13.75 4.66 4.76
CA GLN A 192 14.87 5.60 4.90
C GLN A 192 15.09 6.37 3.60
N ILE A 193 15.45 7.65 3.71
CA ILE A 193 15.68 8.50 2.55
C ILE A 193 16.83 8.00 1.66
N ASN A 194 17.85 7.38 2.27
CA ASN A 194 19.01 6.83 1.58
C ASN A 194 18.65 5.71 0.59
N GLN A 195 17.51 5.04 0.75
CA GLN A 195 17.01 4.05 -0.21
C GLN A 195 16.73 4.66 -1.58
N LEU A 196 16.54 5.98 -1.65
CA LEU A 196 16.14 6.70 -2.86
C LEU A 196 17.31 7.32 -3.62
N LYS A 197 18.56 7.10 -3.19
CA LYS A 197 19.74 7.70 -3.81
C LYS A 197 19.85 7.38 -5.30
N SER A 198 19.55 6.15 -5.72
CA SER A 198 19.58 5.76 -7.13
C SER A 198 18.49 6.43 -7.98
N LEU A 199 17.50 7.09 -7.37
CA LEU A 199 16.45 7.83 -8.06
C LEU A 199 16.93 9.21 -8.51
N GLU A 200 17.97 9.77 -7.88
CA GLU A 200 18.47 11.14 -8.12
C GLU A 200 18.78 11.39 -9.61
N VAL A 201 19.42 10.42 -10.27
CA VAL A 201 19.74 10.47 -11.72
C VAL A 201 18.50 10.70 -12.59
N PHE A 202 17.36 10.09 -12.22
CA PHE A 202 16.10 10.26 -12.96
C PHE A 202 15.43 11.59 -12.65
N LEU A 203 15.52 12.04 -11.40
CA LEU A 203 15.00 13.34 -10.98
C LEU A 203 15.76 14.48 -11.65
N GLU A 204 17.07 14.34 -11.84
CA GLU A 204 17.91 15.27 -12.59
C GLU A 204 17.50 15.35 -14.07
N ALA A 205 17.44 14.20 -14.73
CA ALA A 205 17.25 14.11 -16.18
C ALA A 205 15.82 14.42 -16.66
N SER A 206 14.82 14.42 -15.77
CA SER A 206 13.41 14.56 -16.14
C SER A 206 12.65 15.61 -15.31
N GLU A 207 11.44 15.94 -15.73
CA GLU A 207 10.48 16.75 -14.96
C GLU A 207 9.64 15.91 -13.97
N LEU A 208 10.16 14.76 -13.55
CA LEU A 208 9.45 13.84 -12.66
C LEU A 208 9.13 14.52 -11.33
N LYS A 209 7.84 14.50 -10.94
CA LYS A 209 7.37 15.11 -9.70
C LYS A 209 7.21 14.02 -8.64
N VAL A 210 8.19 13.94 -7.75
CA VAL A 210 8.22 12.98 -6.64
C VAL A 210 8.02 13.69 -5.31
N ARG A 211 7.17 13.12 -4.47
CA ARG A 211 7.03 13.47 -3.05
C ARG A 211 7.34 12.24 -2.23
N VAL A 212 8.20 12.39 -1.23
CA VAL A 212 8.61 11.28 -0.39
C VAL A 212 8.11 11.50 1.03
N LEU A 213 7.58 10.43 1.62
CA LEU A 213 7.22 10.35 3.03
C LEU A 213 8.00 9.19 3.65
N LEU A 214 8.53 9.37 4.87
CA LEU A 214 9.15 8.26 5.58
C LEU A 214 8.08 7.48 6.34
N GLU A 215 8.23 6.17 6.44
CA GLU A 215 7.26 5.33 7.17
C GLU A 215 7.13 5.69 8.64
N LYS A 216 8.19 6.23 9.25
CA LYS A 216 8.12 6.74 10.63
C LYS A 216 7.15 7.92 10.78
N ASP A 217 6.92 8.66 9.69
CA ASP A 217 6.05 9.85 9.63
C ASP A 217 4.62 9.48 9.24
N LEU A 218 4.37 8.23 8.82
CA LEU A 218 3.01 7.73 8.71
C LEU A 218 2.39 7.74 10.11
N PRO A 219 1.21 8.36 10.30
CA PRO A 219 0.61 8.52 11.60
C PRO A 219 0.38 7.12 12.18
N TYR A 220 1.13 6.81 13.24
CA TYR A 220 0.79 5.69 14.08
C TYR A 220 -0.43 6.05 14.88
N LEU A 221 -1.59 5.70 14.35
CA LEU A 221 -2.82 5.51 15.14
C LEU A 221 -3.30 6.76 15.92
N LYS A 222 -2.68 7.93 15.74
CA LYS A 222 -3.11 9.21 16.32
C LYS A 222 -3.97 9.94 15.29
N SER A 223 -5.27 9.85 15.51
CA SER A 223 -6.30 10.50 14.71
C SER A 223 -6.11 12.02 14.64
N GLY A 224 -6.34 12.60 13.46
CA GLY A 224 -6.53 14.04 13.29
C GLY A 224 -5.48 14.75 12.42
N GLN A 225 -4.42 14.06 11.97
CA GLN A 225 -3.49 14.61 10.99
C GLN A 225 -4.03 14.41 9.57
N THR A 226 -3.93 15.47 8.78
CA THR A 226 -4.35 15.56 7.39
C THR A 226 -3.13 15.53 6.48
N LEU A 227 -3.32 15.36 5.17
CA LEU A 227 -2.23 15.50 4.20
C LEU A 227 -1.51 16.84 4.29
N HIS A 228 -2.20 17.90 4.73
CA HIS A 228 -1.66 19.25 4.86
C HIS A 228 -0.71 19.41 6.05
N ASP A 229 -0.81 18.52 7.03
CA ASP A 229 0.04 18.53 8.23
C ASP A 229 1.30 17.68 8.05
N LEU A 230 1.45 17.00 6.90
CA LEU A 230 2.60 16.17 6.61
C LEU A 230 3.68 16.97 5.91
N GLU A 231 4.87 16.87 6.45
CA GLU A 231 6.08 17.36 5.82
C GLU A 231 6.54 16.32 4.79
N PHE A 232 6.79 16.80 3.58
CA PHE A 232 7.24 15.95 2.47
C PHE A 232 8.69 16.24 2.16
N TYR A 233 9.44 15.18 1.86
CA TYR A 233 10.71 15.36 1.20
C TYR A 233 10.49 15.58 -0.29
N HIS A 234 11.15 16.60 -0.82
CA HIS A 234 11.20 16.89 -2.25
C HIS A 234 12.65 17.01 -2.72
N TYR A 235 12.84 16.84 -4.02
CA TYR A 235 14.15 16.97 -4.66
C TYR A 235 14.31 18.39 -5.22
N ASP A 236 15.31 19.14 -4.72
CA ASP A 236 15.63 20.48 -5.21
C ASP A 236 16.86 20.46 -6.13
N LYS A 237 16.67 20.90 -7.38
CA LYS A 237 17.73 20.99 -8.39
C LYS A 237 18.62 22.23 -8.23
N LYS A 238 18.21 23.25 -7.47
CA LYS A 238 18.81 24.59 -7.51
C LYS A 238 20.00 24.79 -6.57
N GLN A 239 20.22 23.93 -5.59
CA GLN A 239 21.40 24.00 -4.71
C GLN A 239 22.57 23.21 -5.30
N ALA A 240 23.27 23.85 -6.25
CA ALA A 240 24.27 23.28 -7.14
C ALA A 240 25.58 22.75 -6.50
N GLN A 241 25.67 22.58 -5.17
CA GLN A 241 26.87 22.02 -4.53
C GLN A 241 26.62 20.85 -3.58
N GLU A 242 25.39 20.62 -3.10
CA GLU A 242 25.04 19.41 -2.36
C GLU A 242 23.58 19.05 -2.66
N MET A 243 23.38 18.25 -3.72
CA MET A 243 22.08 17.70 -4.10
C MET A 243 21.54 16.85 -2.95
N LYS A 244 20.44 17.28 -2.33
CA LYS A 244 19.89 16.66 -1.11
C LYS A 244 18.37 16.69 -1.13
N TRP A 245 17.76 15.66 -0.56
CA TRP A 245 16.35 15.65 -0.20
C TRP A 245 16.09 16.72 0.86
N GLN A 246 15.18 17.64 0.56
CA GLN A 246 14.83 18.73 1.47
C GLN A 246 13.46 18.52 2.07
N TYR A 247 13.33 18.93 3.33
CA TYR A 247 12.07 18.95 4.06
C TYR A 247 11.28 20.21 3.68
N SER A 248 9.98 20.07 3.43
CA SER A 248 9.04 21.18 3.19
C SER A 248 7.80 21.04 4.03
#